data_AF-C4V9U9-F1
#
_entry.id   AF-C4V9U9-F1
#
_cell.length_a   1.000
_cell.length_b   1.000
_cell.length_c   1.000
_cell.angle_alpha   90.00
_cell.angle_beta   90.00
_cell.angle_gamma   90.00
#
_symmetry.space_group_name_H-M   'P 1'
#
loop_
_entity.id
_entity.type
_entity.pdbx_description
1 polymer ?
#
loop_
_entity_poly.entity_id
_entity_poly.type
_entity_poly.pdbx_seq_one_letter_code
_entity_poly.pdbx_strand_id
1 'polypeptide(L)'
;MYTELIIFLKNIDSEMKEKDANIFKLHYKRNRYIYEMLKDRSLDKDTYKKLIKYNLADATLINFWNTPGYEKLCCIRCIQTLDHKNSTVCKCRVPIEKECEKFYCANCNCEGCGSY
;
A
#
# COMPACT_ATOMS: atom_id res chain seq x y z
N MET A 1 -0.87 -17.02 16.71
CA MET A 1 -1.00 -15.60 16.35
C MET A 1 0.01 -15.19 15.28
N TYR A 2 1.33 -15.29 15.49
CA TYR A 2 2.32 -14.94 14.44
C TYR A 2 2.42 -15.93 13.28
N THR A 3 1.96 -17.17 13.47
CA THR A 3 2.02 -18.22 12.45
C THR A 3 1.19 -17.86 11.21
N GLU A 4 -0.01 -17.32 11.40
CA GLU A 4 -0.87 -16.86 10.30
C GLU A 4 -0.25 -15.68 9.56
N LEU A 5 0.30 -14.70 10.29
CA LEU A 5 1.04 -13.58 9.69
C LEU A 5 2.21 -14.09 8.83
N ILE A 6 3.02 -15.00 9.35
CA ILE A 6 4.17 -15.53 8.59
C ILE A 6 3.71 -16.31 7.35
N ILE A 7 2.66 -17.12 7.46
CA ILE A 7 2.09 -17.85 6.31
C ILE A 7 1.59 -16.85 5.26
N PHE A 8 0.84 -15.83 5.68
CA PHE A 8 0.34 -14.79 4.79
C PHE A 8 1.47 -14.05 4.07
N LEU A 9 2.50 -13.61 4.80
CA LEU A 9 3.64 -12.90 4.21
C LEU A 9 4.40 -13.79 3.20
N LYS A 10 4.64 -15.06 3.53
CA LYS A 10 5.28 -16.01 2.62
C LYS A 10 4.47 -16.24 1.34
N ASN A 11 3.15 -16.33 1.46
CA ASN A 11 2.27 -16.50 0.30
C ASN A 11 2.34 -15.28 -0.62
N ILE A 12 2.22 -14.06 -0.06
CA ILE A 12 2.32 -12.83 -0.87
C ILE A 12 3.70 -12.69 -1.52
N ASP A 13 4.77 -13.00 -0.80
CA ASP A 13 6.14 -12.94 -1.36
C ASP A 13 6.36 -13.99 -2.46
N SER A 14 5.62 -15.11 -2.43
CA SER A 14 5.59 -16.07 -3.53
C SER A 14 4.83 -15.52 -4.74
N GLU A 15 3.63 -14.97 -4.53
CA GLU A 15 2.82 -14.34 -5.59
C GLU A 15 3.59 -13.19 -6.28
N MET A 16 4.34 -12.38 -5.52
CA MET A 16 5.15 -11.28 -6.05
C MET A 16 6.27 -11.72 -7.00
N LYS A 17 6.71 -12.98 -6.95
CA LYS A 17 7.77 -13.52 -7.83
C LYS A 17 7.24 -14.02 -9.17
N GLU A 18 5.92 -14.08 -9.33
CA GLU A 18 5.31 -14.46 -10.60
C GLU A 18 5.54 -13.37 -11.66
N LYS A 19 5.72 -13.80 -12.92
CA LYS A 19 6.14 -12.92 -14.02
C LYS A 19 5.14 -11.78 -14.31
N ASP A 20 3.85 -12.05 -14.17
CA ASP A 20 2.75 -11.12 -14.46
C ASP A 20 2.09 -10.58 -13.18
N ALA A 21 2.79 -10.67 -12.04
CA ALA A 21 2.27 -10.24 -10.76
C ALA A 21 1.97 -8.74 -10.74
N ASN A 22 0.81 -8.36 -10.18
CA ASN A 22 0.52 -6.97 -9.90
C ASN A 22 1.22 -6.53 -8.60
N ILE A 23 2.53 -6.26 -8.71
CA ILE A 23 3.42 -6.02 -7.57
C ILE A 23 2.87 -4.93 -6.65
N PHE A 24 2.38 -3.81 -7.19
CA PHE A 24 1.86 -2.72 -6.35
C PHE A 24 0.58 -3.10 -5.60
N LYS A 25 -0.34 -3.86 -6.21
CA LYS A 25 -1.54 -4.36 -5.51
C LYS A 25 -1.17 -5.33 -4.39
N LEU A 26 -0.24 -6.26 -4.67
CA LEU A 26 0.26 -7.19 -3.65
C LEU A 26 1.01 -6.46 -2.53
N HIS A 27 1.82 -5.47 -2.88
CA HIS A 27 2.56 -4.65 -1.92
C HIS A 27 1.61 -3.87 -1.02
N TYR A 28 0.57 -3.26 -1.59
CA TYR A 28 -0.50 -2.63 -0.83
C TYR A 28 -1.17 -3.64 0.11
N LYS A 29 -1.60 -4.80 -0.40
CA LYS A 29 -2.26 -5.86 0.38
C LYS A 29 -1.40 -6.34 1.55
N ARG A 30 -0.11 -6.58 1.32
CA ARG A 30 0.87 -6.99 2.34
C ARG A 30 0.95 -5.99 3.48
N ASN A 31 1.20 -4.73 3.14
CA ASN A 31 1.36 -3.67 4.12
C ASN A 31 0.05 -3.34 4.82
N ARG A 32 -1.08 -3.40 4.10
CA ARG A 32 -2.40 -3.11 4.68
C ARG A 32 -2.77 -4.12 5.75
N TYR A 33 -2.48 -5.39 5.52
CA TYR A 33 -2.67 -6.43 6.52
C TYR A 33 -1.89 -6.15 7.80
N ILE A 34 -0.60 -5.80 7.68
CA ILE A 34 0.25 -5.42 8.82
C ILE A 34 -0.30 -4.18 9.53
N TYR A 35 -0.77 -3.18 8.77
CA TYR A 35 -1.34 -1.95 9.31
C TYR A 35 -2.62 -2.19 10.12
N GLU A 36 -3.56 -2.98 9.62
CA GLU A 36 -4.78 -3.30 10.37
C GLU A 36 -4.43 -4.09 11.65
N MET A 37 -3.48 -5.02 11.59
CA MET A 37 -3.00 -5.73 12.79
C MET A 37 -2.37 -4.78 13.84
N LEU A 38 -1.65 -3.76 13.41
CA LEU A 38 -1.12 -2.72 14.30
C LEU A 38 -2.23 -1.89 14.95
N LYS A 39 -3.25 -1.53 14.15
CA LYS A 39 -4.40 -0.74 14.60
C LYS A 39 -5.23 -1.50 15.64
N ASP A 40 -5.44 -2.79 15.42
CA ASP A 40 -6.17 -3.69 16.32
C ASP A 40 -5.34 -4.15 17.53
N ARG A 41 -4.09 -3.70 17.65
CA ARG A 41 -3.13 -4.09 18.71
C ARG A 41 -2.83 -5.59 18.76
N SER A 42 -3.06 -6.31 17.67
CA SER A 42 -2.73 -7.74 17.55
C SER A 42 -1.26 -7.98 17.16
N LEU A 43 -0.55 -6.95 16.70
CA LEU A 43 0.87 -6.96 16.41
C LEU A 43 1.65 -6.07 17.37
N ASP A 44 2.67 -6.61 18.04
CA ASP A 44 3.52 -5.83 18.93
C ASP A 44 4.52 -4.93 18.17
N LYS A 45 4.92 -3.83 18.81
CA LYS A 45 5.82 -2.84 18.19
C LYS A 45 7.21 -3.40 17.89
N ASP A 46 7.70 -4.36 18.65
CA ASP A 46 9.05 -4.91 18.45
C ASP A 46 9.09 -5.92 17.30
N THR A 47 8.04 -6.70 17.10
CA THR A 47 7.83 -7.54 15.91
C THR A 47 7.65 -6.66 14.68
N TYR A 48 6.90 -5.57 14.76
CA TYR A 48 6.81 -4.63 13.63
C TYR A 48 8.17 -4.04 13.23
N LYS A 49 9.00 -3.62 14.20
CA LYS A 49 10.39 -3.19 13.92
C LYS A 49 11.21 -4.29 13.24
N LYS A 50 11.04 -5.55 13.63
CA LYS A 50 11.69 -6.69 12.96
C LYS A 50 11.20 -6.85 11.52
N LEU A 51 9.89 -6.74 11.26
CA LEU A 51 9.35 -6.82 9.90
C LEU A 51 9.92 -5.73 8.99
N ILE A 52 10.05 -4.49 9.49
CA ILE A 52 10.72 -3.40 8.76
C ILE A 52 12.19 -3.76 8.49
N LYS A 53 12.91 -4.24 9.52
CA LYS A 53 14.32 -4.63 9.39
C LYS A 53 14.55 -5.70 8.31
N TYR A 54 13.60 -6.62 8.13
CA TYR A 54 13.64 -7.66 7.10
C TYR A 54 12.98 -7.25 5.77
N ASN A 55 12.62 -5.98 5.58
CA ASN A 55 11.93 -5.46 4.39
C ASN A 55 10.60 -6.15 4.05
N LEU A 56 9.92 -6.69 5.07
CA LEU A 56 8.60 -7.30 4.95
C LEU A 56 7.48 -6.26 5.08
N ALA A 57 7.79 -5.10 5.66
CA ALA A 57 6.88 -3.97 5.81
C ALA A 57 7.53 -2.67 5.28
N ASP A 58 6.74 -1.86 4.60
CA ASP A 58 7.07 -0.51 4.16
C ASP A 58 6.59 0.49 5.21
N ALA A 59 7.54 0.94 6.02
CA ALA A 59 7.29 1.89 7.10
C ALA A 59 6.75 3.24 6.58
N THR A 60 7.20 3.68 5.41
CA THR A 60 6.81 4.97 4.84
C THR A 60 5.35 4.94 4.41
N LEU A 61 4.95 3.88 3.68
CA LEU A 61 3.56 3.71 3.27
C LEU A 61 2.62 3.60 4.46
N ILE A 62 2.99 2.83 5.48
CA ILE A 62 2.21 2.68 6.71
C ILE A 62 2.08 4.01 7.46
N ASN A 63 3.16 4.81 7.51
CA ASN A 63 3.12 6.13 8.13
C ASN A 63 2.16 7.08 7.41
N PHE A 64 2.12 7.05 6.08
CA PHE A 64 1.17 7.85 5.30
C PHE A 64 -0.29 7.50 5.63
N TRP A 65 -0.63 6.24 5.90
CA TRP A 65 -2.01 5.87 6.26
C TRP A 65 -2.48 6.45 7.61
N ASN A 66 -1.56 6.89 8.47
CA ASN A 66 -1.90 7.62 9.70
C ASN A 66 -2.09 9.12 9.48
N THR A 67 -1.77 9.63 8.28
CA THR A 67 -1.89 11.04 7.94
C THR A 67 -3.27 11.31 7.33
N PRO A 68 -4.01 12.34 7.79
CA PRO A 68 -5.33 12.65 7.25
C PRO A 68 -5.28 12.92 5.75
N GLY A 69 -6.23 12.36 5.01
CA GLY A 69 -6.32 12.45 3.55
C GLY A 69 -5.48 11.42 2.77
N TYR A 70 -4.70 10.58 3.44
CA TYR A 70 -3.89 9.52 2.84
C TYR A 70 -4.28 8.11 3.30
N GLU A 71 -5.38 7.94 4.02
CA GLU A 71 -5.82 6.71 4.67
C GLU A 71 -5.97 5.53 3.70
N LYS A 72 -6.26 5.80 2.42
CA LYS A 72 -6.39 4.78 1.35
C LYS A 72 -5.30 4.88 0.28
N LEU A 73 -4.17 5.52 0.57
CA LEU A 73 -3.06 5.70 -0.38
C LEU A 73 -2.62 4.35 -0.98
N CYS A 74 -2.61 4.25 -2.31
CA CYS A 74 -2.33 3.01 -3.03
C CYS A 74 -0.83 2.64 -3.08
N CYS A 75 0.06 3.62 -3.26
CA CYS A 75 1.51 3.44 -3.30
C CYS A 75 2.22 4.80 -3.17
N ILE A 76 3.49 4.77 -2.77
CA ILE A 76 4.32 5.99 -2.59
C ILE A 76 4.59 6.70 -3.92
N ARG A 77 4.77 5.95 -5.01
CA ARG A 77 5.02 6.52 -6.36
C ARG A 77 3.90 7.46 -6.83
N CYS A 78 2.66 7.24 -6.37
CA CYS A 78 1.53 8.09 -6.75
C CYS A 78 1.52 9.46 -6.06
N ILE A 79 2.36 9.69 -5.05
CA ILE A 79 2.48 10.98 -4.34
C ILE A 79 3.84 11.64 -4.55
N GLN A 80 4.83 10.91 -5.05
CA GLN A 80 6.17 11.42 -5.34
C GLN A 80 6.15 12.31 -6.58
N THR A 81 6.15 13.63 -6.38
CA THR A 81 6.03 14.65 -7.45
C THR A 81 7.15 14.56 -8.49
N LEU A 82 8.37 14.25 -8.06
CA LEU A 82 9.55 14.14 -8.93
C LEU A 82 9.43 13.06 -10.02
N ASP A 83 8.59 12.04 -9.80
CA ASP A 83 8.42 10.93 -10.74
C ASP A 83 7.40 11.25 -11.85
N HIS A 84 6.74 12.41 -11.79
CA HIS A 84 5.71 12.83 -12.74
C HIS A 84 6.20 14.01 -13.57
N LYS A 85 5.85 14.02 -14.87
CA LYS A 85 6.31 15.03 -15.84
C LYS A 85 6.01 16.49 -15.45
N ASN A 86 4.94 16.71 -14.68
CA ASN A 86 4.47 18.04 -14.30
C ASN A 86 4.76 18.38 -12.83
N SER A 87 5.57 17.58 -12.14
CA SER A 87 5.82 17.74 -10.70
C SER A 87 4.55 17.71 -9.84
N THR A 88 3.50 17.02 -10.32
CA THR A 88 2.20 16.85 -9.66
C THR A 88 2.05 15.46 -9.04
N VAL A 89 1.02 15.25 -8.23
CA VAL A 89 0.62 13.89 -7.79
C VAL A 89 -0.09 13.13 -8.91
N CYS A 90 -0.21 11.81 -8.77
CA CYS A 90 -0.91 10.97 -9.74
C CYS A 90 -2.42 11.25 -9.75
N LYS A 91 -3.07 11.11 -10.92
CA LYS A 91 -4.53 11.27 -11.10
C LYS A 91 -5.36 10.39 -10.15
N CYS A 92 -4.84 9.26 -9.68
CA CYS A 92 -5.53 8.43 -8.69
C CYS A 92 -5.72 9.11 -7.33
N ARG A 93 -5.04 10.25 -7.08
CA ARG A 93 -5.19 11.11 -5.89
C ARG A 93 -6.16 12.26 -6.12
N VAL A 94 -6.99 12.21 -7.17
CA VAL A 94 -8.07 13.16 -7.47
C VAL A 94 -9.42 12.49 -7.17
N PRO A 95 -10.40 13.17 -6.52
CA PRO A 95 -11.70 12.57 -6.25
C PRO A 95 -12.34 12.15 -7.56
N ILE A 96 -12.83 10.92 -7.62
CA ILE A 96 -13.58 10.44 -8.77
C ILE A 96 -15.05 10.54 -8.37
N GLU A 97 -15.81 11.35 -9.10
CA GLU A 97 -17.25 11.40 -8.94
C GLU A 97 -17.87 10.07 -9.37
N LYS A 98 -18.96 9.66 -8.71
CA LYS A 98 -19.56 8.31 -8.86
C LYS A 98 -20.03 7.98 -10.29
N GLU A 99 -20.21 9.00 -11.14
CA GLU A 99 -20.69 8.86 -12.52
C GLU A 99 -19.56 8.82 -13.56
N CYS A 100 -18.29 8.87 -13.15
CA CYS A 100 -17.15 8.80 -14.06
C CYS A 100 -16.88 7.38 -14.57
N GLU A 101 -16.32 7.32 -15.78
CA GLU A 101 -15.78 6.12 -16.42
C GLU A 101 -14.77 5.40 -15.53
N LYS A 102 -14.70 4.06 -15.66
CA LYS A 102 -13.74 3.24 -14.90
C LYS A 102 -12.32 3.75 -15.13
N PHE A 103 -11.68 4.20 -14.06
CA PHE A 103 -10.31 4.71 -14.09
C PHE A 103 -9.34 3.65 -13.54
N TYR A 104 -8.19 3.51 -14.19
CA TYR A 104 -7.08 2.69 -13.71
C TYR A 104 -5.78 3.49 -13.76
N CYS A 105 -5.07 3.54 -12.63
CA CYS A 105 -3.79 4.22 -12.53
C CYS A 105 -2.71 3.53 -13.37
N ALA A 106 -1.99 4.28 -14.20
CA ALA A 106 -0.88 3.73 -15.00
C ALA A 106 0.30 3.20 -14.16
N ASN A 107 0.47 3.67 -12.91
CA ASN A 107 1.59 3.27 -12.06
C ASN A 107 1.32 1.98 -11.28
N CYS A 108 0.15 1.90 -10.61
CA CYS A 108 -0.17 0.81 -9.68
C CYS A 108 -1.50 0.12 -9.98
N ASN A 109 -2.18 0.52 -11.06
CA ASN A 109 -3.46 -0.05 -11.50
C ASN A 109 -4.57 0.01 -10.44
N CYS A 110 -4.53 1.03 -9.56
CA CYS A 110 -5.61 1.32 -8.62
C CYS A 110 -6.74 2.11 -9.28
N GLU A 111 -7.92 2.04 -8.68
CA GLU A 111 -9.15 2.69 -9.18
C GLU A 111 -9.37 4.09 -8.58
N GLY A 112 -8.40 4.60 -7.83
CA GLY A 112 -8.55 5.80 -7.02
C GLY A 112 -8.15 5.53 -5.58
N CYS A 113 -7.36 6.44 -5.03
CA CYS A 113 -6.84 6.38 -3.66
C CYS A 113 -6.97 7.73 -2.95
N GLY A 114 -7.81 8.63 -3.48
CA GLY A 114 -8.28 9.81 -2.78
C GLY A 114 -8.97 9.44 -1.48
N SER A 115 -8.78 10.23 -0.43
CA SER A 115 -9.42 10.01 0.88
C SER A 115 -10.00 11.30 1.48
N TYR A 116 -10.10 12.36 0.67
CA TYR A 116 -10.81 13.60 0.97
C TYR A 116 -12.30 13.49 0.58
#